data_AF-A0A932IKF5-F1
#
_entry.id   AF-A0A932IKF5-F1
#
_cell.length_a   1.000
_cell.length_b   1.000
_cell.length_c   1.000
_cell.angle_alpha   90.00
_cell.angle_beta   90.00
_cell.angle_gamma   90.00
#
_symmetry.space_group_name_H-M   'P 1'
#
loop_
_entity.id
_entity.type
_entity.pdbx_description
1 polymer ?
#
loop_
_entity_poly.entity_id
_entity_poly.type
_entity_poly.pdbx_seq_one_letter_code
_entity_poly.pdbx_strand_id
1 'polypeptide(L)'
;MTLRDASVWATTFLGKNVTTSNISYLVQYGKIPKFGSNGTTLVSKDDLTTYYNSFYGKREIEWKKQLGDDIDWRLSFDYLKETDTTKHVHRLHPYKGKFIPQLVEYFLDSHTDEFKKQTFFKAGDIILDPFCGSGTTLVQASELGMNAIGIDISSFNALISNVKVGKYDVVDVQTEIGKISKALRQFIADSNTIKFENELMEELKMFNNKYFPSPEFKRQVQQKQVDEESFGKEKEHEFLPIYKRLVKKYDIHLHQIDNKRFLGKWYLQHIRHEVDFVFGLVKKIKNVSTKSVVSVILSRTIRSCRATTHSDLATLLEP
;
A
#
# COMPACT_ATOMS: atom_id res chain seq x y z
N MET A 1 9.79 29.98 -2.66
CA MET A 1 8.33 29.92 -2.41
C MET A 1 8.08 29.15 -1.12
N THR A 2 7.10 29.55 -0.31
CA THR A 2 6.64 28.68 0.80
C THR A 2 5.99 27.41 0.23
N LEU A 3 5.81 26.37 1.05
CA LEU A 3 5.11 25.15 0.61
C LEU A 3 3.69 25.45 0.08
N ARG A 4 3.01 26.45 0.65
CA ARG A 4 1.68 26.88 0.22
C ARG A 4 1.72 27.60 -1.13
N ASP A 5 2.64 28.53 -1.30
CA ASP A 5 2.77 29.24 -2.58
C ASP A 5 3.21 28.30 -3.70
N ALA A 6 4.10 27.37 -3.38
CA ALA A 6 4.55 26.33 -4.29
C ALA A 6 3.41 25.39 -4.70
N SER A 7 2.51 25.04 -3.78
CA SER A 7 1.37 24.17 -4.09
C SER A 7 0.34 24.88 -4.98
N VAL A 8 0.07 26.17 -4.71
CA VAL A 8 -0.79 27.00 -5.57
C VAL A 8 -0.18 27.16 -6.95
N TRP A 9 1.11 27.52 -7.03
CA TRP A 9 1.81 27.66 -8.29
C TRP A 9 1.82 26.36 -9.09
N ALA A 10 2.16 25.23 -8.46
CA ALA A 10 2.20 23.93 -9.12
C ALA A 10 0.81 23.48 -9.60
N THR A 11 -0.24 23.83 -8.85
CA THR A 11 -1.63 23.55 -9.25
C THR A 11 -1.98 24.27 -10.54
N THR A 12 -1.66 25.57 -10.62
CA THR A 12 -1.86 26.36 -11.84
C THR A 12 -0.98 25.87 -12.99
N PHE A 13 0.29 25.55 -12.71
CA PHE A 13 1.26 25.11 -13.70
C PHE A 13 0.88 23.77 -14.35
N LEU A 14 0.34 22.82 -13.58
CA LEU A 14 -0.03 21.48 -14.06
C LEU A 14 -1.50 21.36 -14.49
N GLY A 15 -2.33 22.35 -14.17
CA GLY A 15 -3.80 22.25 -14.32
C GLY A 15 -4.42 21.14 -13.45
N LYS A 16 -3.73 20.70 -12.38
CA LYS A 16 -4.17 19.61 -11.48
C LYS A 16 -3.93 20.00 -10.03
N ASN A 17 -4.81 19.58 -9.11
CA ASN A 17 -4.67 19.92 -7.69
C ASN A 17 -3.38 19.33 -7.06
N VAL A 18 -2.43 20.21 -6.72
CA VAL A 18 -1.21 19.91 -5.98
C VAL A 18 -1.35 20.49 -4.57
N THR A 19 -1.24 19.62 -3.57
CA THR A 19 -1.36 20.01 -2.16
C THR A 19 -0.01 20.39 -1.55
N THR A 20 -0.03 21.09 -0.42
CA THR A 20 1.19 21.34 0.39
C THR A 20 1.90 20.05 0.78
N SER A 21 1.15 18.98 1.04
CA SER A 21 1.70 17.65 1.32
C SER A 21 2.45 17.06 0.13
N ASN A 22 2.00 17.32 -1.10
CA ASN A 22 2.73 16.89 -2.30
C ASN A 22 4.08 17.60 -2.40
N ILE A 23 4.12 18.93 -2.19
CA ILE A 23 5.38 19.67 -2.20
C ILE A 23 6.29 19.22 -1.04
N SER A 24 5.72 19.02 0.15
CA SER A 24 6.48 18.52 1.30
C SER A 24 7.06 17.12 1.05
N TYR A 25 6.33 16.25 0.36
CA TYR A 25 6.81 14.94 -0.05
C TYR A 25 8.03 15.06 -0.98
N LEU A 26 7.98 15.95 -1.98
CA LEU A 26 9.12 16.17 -2.88
C LEU A 26 10.37 16.57 -2.10
N VAL A 27 10.23 17.44 -1.10
CA VAL A 27 11.32 17.85 -0.22
C VAL A 27 11.81 16.70 0.66
N GLN A 28 10.91 15.99 1.35
CA GLN A 28 11.23 14.90 2.28
C GLN A 28 11.92 13.72 1.58
N TYR A 29 11.61 13.50 0.31
CA TYR A 29 12.22 12.47 -0.52
C TYR A 29 13.39 12.99 -1.37
N GLY A 30 13.84 14.22 -1.12
CA GLY A 30 15.02 14.82 -1.76
C GLY A 30 14.86 15.07 -3.25
N LYS A 31 13.63 15.05 -3.79
CA LYS A 31 13.33 15.29 -5.22
C LYS A 31 13.53 16.74 -5.63
N ILE A 32 13.35 17.67 -4.69
CA ILE A 32 13.67 19.09 -4.84
C ILE A 32 14.41 19.58 -3.59
N PRO A 33 15.32 20.55 -3.70
CA PRO A 33 16.05 21.08 -2.55
C PRO A 33 15.15 21.83 -1.58
N LYS A 34 15.47 21.72 -0.29
CA LYS A 34 14.92 22.57 0.77
C LYS A 34 15.79 23.82 0.93
N PHE A 35 15.15 24.97 0.97
CA PHE A 35 15.77 26.26 1.29
C PHE A 35 15.17 26.83 2.58
N GLY A 36 15.96 27.64 3.29
CA GLY A 36 15.57 28.33 4.53
C GLY A 36 16.12 27.70 5.82
N SER A 37 16.45 28.55 6.79
CA SER A 37 16.78 28.21 8.18
C SER A 37 15.67 28.73 9.10
N ASN A 38 15.42 28.05 10.23
CA ASN A 38 14.45 28.40 11.28
C ASN A 38 12.96 28.22 10.93
N GLY A 39 12.52 26.97 10.77
CA GLY A 39 11.11 26.57 10.85
C GLY A 39 10.28 26.74 9.57
N THR A 40 10.66 27.63 8.66
CA THR A 40 9.94 27.85 7.40
C THR A 40 10.62 27.11 6.24
N THR A 41 9.95 26.09 5.69
CA THR A 41 10.46 25.35 4.52
C THR A 41 10.15 26.11 3.24
N LEU A 42 11.19 26.51 2.50
CA LEU A 42 11.09 27.15 1.20
C LEU A 42 11.59 26.21 0.09
N VAL A 43 11.07 26.39 -1.11
CA VAL A 43 11.44 25.63 -2.32
C VAL A 43 11.67 26.59 -3.49
N SER A 44 12.60 26.25 -4.38
CA SER A 44 12.86 26.99 -5.61
C SER A 44 11.75 26.71 -6.64
N LYS A 45 11.33 27.77 -7.36
CA LYS A 45 10.39 27.65 -8.47
C LYS A 45 11.02 26.93 -9.66
N ASP A 46 12.30 27.15 -9.90
CA ASP A 46 13.00 26.56 -11.04
C ASP A 46 13.23 25.06 -10.84
N ASP A 47 13.56 24.63 -9.61
CA ASP A 47 13.67 23.21 -9.27
C ASP A 47 12.34 22.48 -9.41
N LEU A 48 11.24 23.10 -8.96
CA LEU A 48 9.89 22.56 -9.13
C LEU A 48 9.48 22.49 -10.61
N THR A 49 9.79 23.51 -11.39
CA THR A 49 9.53 23.55 -12.84
C THR A 49 10.30 22.45 -13.55
N THR A 50 11.59 22.31 -13.24
CA THR A 50 12.45 21.27 -13.80
C THR A 50 11.94 19.87 -13.45
N TYR A 51 11.58 19.65 -12.17
CA TYR A 51 11.00 18.39 -11.72
C TYR A 51 9.75 18.04 -12.53
N TYR A 52 8.76 18.92 -12.59
CA TYR A 52 7.50 18.61 -13.28
C TYR A 52 7.65 18.47 -14.79
N ASN A 53 8.47 19.32 -15.43
CA ASN A 53 8.76 19.21 -16.87
C ASN A 53 9.49 17.91 -17.24
N SER A 54 10.24 17.31 -16.31
CA SER A 54 10.93 16.04 -16.57
C SER A 54 9.96 14.87 -16.77
N PHE A 55 8.72 14.96 -16.27
CA PHE A 55 7.70 13.92 -16.32
C PHE A 55 6.50 14.26 -17.23
N TYR A 56 6.20 15.54 -17.45
CA TYR A 56 5.00 15.97 -18.17
C TYR A 56 5.09 15.61 -19.67
N GLY A 57 4.09 14.89 -20.21
CA GLY A 57 3.97 14.55 -21.64
C GLY A 57 4.88 13.43 -22.16
N LYS A 58 5.98 13.09 -21.48
CA LYS A 58 6.90 12.04 -21.94
C LYS A 58 6.29 10.65 -21.95
N ARG A 59 5.42 10.35 -20.98
CA ARG A 59 4.89 8.99 -20.80
C ARG A 59 3.98 8.58 -21.96
N GLU A 60 3.10 9.46 -22.43
CA GLU A 60 2.25 9.19 -23.60
C GLU A 60 3.10 8.95 -24.86
N ILE A 61 4.07 9.84 -25.11
CA ILE A 61 4.97 9.77 -26.27
C ILE A 61 5.81 8.49 -26.24
N GLU A 62 6.38 8.14 -25.09
CA GLU A 62 7.19 6.94 -24.90
C GLU A 62 6.39 5.66 -25.14
N TRP A 63 5.17 5.58 -24.61
CA TRP A 63 4.33 4.40 -24.73
C TRP A 63 3.74 4.24 -26.14
N LYS A 64 3.29 5.34 -26.78
CA LYS A 64 2.87 5.31 -28.20
C LYS A 64 4.01 4.87 -29.12
N LYS A 65 5.24 5.32 -28.84
CA LYS A 65 6.42 4.86 -29.60
C LYS A 65 6.71 3.36 -29.43
N GLN A 66 6.45 2.79 -28.26
CA GLN A 66 6.73 1.38 -27.98
C GLN A 66 5.64 0.43 -28.48
N LEU A 67 4.38 0.84 -28.39
CA LEU A 67 3.24 -0.06 -28.57
C LEU A 67 2.38 0.29 -29.79
N GLY A 68 2.57 1.45 -30.41
CA GLY A 68 1.82 1.90 -31.59
C GLY A 68 0.84 3.03 -31.31
N ASP A 69 0.30 3.59 -32.40
CA ASP A 69 -0.68 4.69 -32.39
C ASP A 69 -2.12 4.22 -32.16
N ASP A 70 -2.35 2.91 -32.06
CA ASP A 70 -3.66 2.28 -31.78
C ASP A 70 -4.06 2.34 -30.30
N ILE A 71 -3.19 2.85 -29.44
CA ILE A 71 -3.49 3.08 -28.02
C ILE A 71 -4.37 4.30 -27.83
N ASP A 72 -5.57 4.07 -27.28
CA ASP A 72 -6.36 5.14 -26.71
C ASP A 72 -5.80 5.57 -25.34
N TRP A 73 -4.96 6.61 -25.35
CA TRP A 73 -4.34 7.14 -24.13
C TRP A 73 -5.38 7.62 -23.09
N ARG A 74 -6.62 7.93 -23.49
CA ARG A 74 -7.68 8.34 -22.57
C ARG A 74 -8.00 7.25 -21.55
N LEU A 75 -7.84 5.98 -21.94
CA LEU A 75 -8.04 4.81 -21.09
C LEU A 75 -6.81 4.45 -20.24
N SER A 76 -5.73 5.26 -20.29
CA SER A 76 -4.60 5.12 -19.38
C SER A 76 -4.91 5.59 -17.96
N PHE A 77 -5.85 6.56 -17.85
CA PHE A 77 -6.17 7.27 -16.61
C PHE A 77 -4.92 7.78 -15.86
N ASP A 78 -3.87 8.14 -16.59
CA ASP A 78 -2.57 8.56 -16.06
C ASP A 78 -2.66 9.82 -15.16
N TYR A 79 -3.77 10.56 -15.29
CA TYR A 79 -4.07 11.75 -14.53
C TYR A 79 -4.62 11.46 -13.13
N LEU A 80 -5.07 10.24 -12.86
CA LEU A 80 -5.61 9.82 -11.58
C LEU A 80 -4.51 9.47 -10.57
N LYS A 81 -4.73 9.83 -9.30
CA LYS A 81 -3.85 9.45 -8.19
C LYS A 81 -4.21 8.03 -7.70
N GLU A 82 -3.31 7.39 -6.94
CA GLU A 82 -3.58 6.06 -6.35
C GLU A 82 -4.87 6.06 -5.51
N THR A 83 -5.14 7.15 -4.79
CA THR A 83 -6.37 7.31 -4.00
C THR A 83 -7.62 7.27 -4.86
N ASP A 84 -7.54 7.78 -6.09
CA ASP A 84 -8.66 7.81 -7.04
C ASP A 84 -8.82 6.42 -7.67
N THR A 85 -7.71 5.79 -8.07
CA THR A 85 -7.69 4.43 -8.65
C THR A 85 -7.90 3.31 -7.62
N THR A 86 -8.11 3.66 -6.35
CA THR A 86 -8.44 2.73 -5.27
C THR A 86 -9.63 3.18 -4.41
N LYS A 87 -10.55 3.97 -4.98
CA LYS A 87 -11.75 4.52 -4.31
C LYS A 87 -12.57 3.49 -3.50
N HIS A 88 -13.28 3.94 -2.47
CA HIS A 88 -14.16 3.09 -1.64
C HIS A 88 -13.43 1.86 -1.04
N VAL A 89 -13.97 0.66 -1.30
CA VAL A 89 -13.51 -0.64 -0.78
C VAL A 89 -12.40 -1.26 -1.63
N HIS A 90 -12.01 -0.61 -2.72
CA HIS A 90 -11.01 -1.12 -3.66
C HIS A 90 -9.62 -1.28 -3.04
N ARG A 91 -9.33 -0.53 -1.98
CA ARG A 91 -8.11 -0.63 -1.19
C ARG A 91 -8.22 -1.59 -0.01
N LEU A 92 -9.34 -2.28 0.21
CA LEU A 92 -9.56 -3.11 1.40
C LEU A 92 -8.49 -4.20 1.54
N HIS A 93 -8.19 -4.92 0.45
CA HIS A 93 -7.13 -5.93 0.41
C HIS A 93 -6.31 -5.83 -0.89
N PRO A 94 -4.97 -5.88 -0.84
CA PRO A 94 -4.13 -5.83 -2.03
C PRO A 94 -4.31 -7.08 -2.90
N TYR A 95 -4.38 -6.90 -4.22
CA TYR A 95 -4.49 -7.94 -5.23
C TYR A 95 -3.61 -7.60 -6.43
N LYS A 96 -2.75 -8.53 -6.86
CA LYS A 96 -1.92 -8.37 -8.06
C LYS A 96 -2.78 -8.63 -9.31
N GLY A 97 -2.56 -7.86 -10.37
CA GLY A 97 -3.36 -7.98 -11.60
C GLY A 97 -4.77 -7.37 -11.47
N LYS A 98 -4.94 -6.41 -10.55
CA LYS A 98 -6.19 -5.67 -10.40
C LYS A 98 -6.26 -4.52 -11.41
N PHE A 99 -7.38 -4.40 -12.14
CA PHE A 99 -7.70 -3.21 -12.92
C PHE A 99 -8.18 -2.04 -12.04
N ILE A 100 -7.98 -0.82 -12.53
CA ILE A 100 -8.49 0.38 -11.88
C ILE A 100 -10.02 0.44 -12.02
N PRO A 101 -10.75 0.93 -11.00
CA PRO A 101 -12.21 0.99 -11.01
C PRO A 101 -12.77 1.74 -12.23
N GLN A 102 -12.15 2.88 -12.58
CA GLN A 102 -12.61 3.76 -13.65
C GLN A 102 -12.62 3.11 -15.03
N LEU A 103 -11.70 2.17 -15.28
CA LEU A 103 -11.70 1.42 -16.54
C LEU A 103 -12.94 0.54 -16.65
N VAL A 104 -13.41 -0.05 -15.54
CA VAL A 104 -14.64 -0.85 -15.55
C VAL A 104 -15.86 0.05 -15.66
N GLU A 105 -15.90 1.16 -14.91
CA GLU A 105 -16.99 2.12 -15.00
C GLU A 105 -17.17 2.62 -16.42
N TYR A 106 -16.06 2.89 -17.11
CA TYR A 106 -16.06 3.33 -18.49
C TYR A 106 -16.88 2.40 -19.39
N PHE A 107 -16.67 1.09 -19.25
CA PHE A 107 -17.38 0.09 -20.06
C PHE A 107 -18.81 -0.18 -19.58
N LEU A 108 -19.07 -0.08 -18.28
CA LEU A 108 -20.38 -0.43 -17.70
C LEU A 108 -21.38 0.71 -17.71
N ASP A 109 -20.96 1.96 -17.57
CA ASP A 109 -21.90 3.08 -17.42
C ASP A 109 -22.63 3.42 -18.74
N SER A 110 -23.44 4.48 -18.69
CA SER A 110 -24.22 4.94 -19.85
C SER A 110 -23.52 6.02 -20.69
N HIS A 111 -22.28 6.44 -20.40
CA HIS A 111 -21.65 7.49 -21.20
C HIS A 111 -21.25 6.96 -22.58
N THR A 112 -21.19 7.85 -23.56
CA THR A 112 -20.66 7.54 -24.90
C THR A 112 -19.64 8.60 -25.29
N ASP A 113 -18.65 8.21 -26.08
CA ASP A 113 -17.65 9.10 -26.64
C ASP A 113 -17.24 8.63 -28.05
N GLU A 114 -16.14 9.17 -28.58
CA GLU A 114 -15.61 8.81 -29.90
C GLU A 114 -15.22 7.32 -30.02
N PHE A 115 -14.87 6.67 -28.90
CA PHE A 115 -14.46 5.28 -28.80
C PHE A 115 -15.62 4.36 -28.39
N LYS A 116 -16.28 4.65 -27.26
CA LYS A 116 -17.49 3.96 -26.79
C LYS A 116 -18.72 4.60 -27.44
N LYS A 117 -19.05 4.15 -28.65
CA LYS A 117 -20.15 4.71 -29.48
C LYS A 117 -21.54 4.29 -29.04
N GLN A 118 -21.66 3.30 -28.16
CA GLN A 118 -22.95 2.77 -27.71
C GLN A 118 -22.88 2.32 -26.26
N THR A 119 -24.04 2.31 -25.60
CA THR A 119 -24.23 1.78 -24.25
C THR A 119 -24.56 0.29 -24.33
N PHE A 120 -23.83 -0.54 -23.59
CA PHE A 120 -24.01 -2.00 -23.60
C PHE A 120 -24.83 -2.51 -22.42
N PHE A 121 -24.91 -1.73 -21.34
CA PHE A 121 -25.52 -2.13 -20.08
C PHE A 121 -26.38 -1.00 -19.50
N LYS A 122 -27.34 -1.37 -18.66
CA LYS A 122 -28.19 -0.45 -17.89
C LYS A 122 -28.40 -0.98 -16.47
N ALA A 123 -28.82 -0.10 -15.56
CA ALA A 123 -29.17 -0.48 -14.20
C ALA A 123 -30.20 -1.64 -14.20
N GLY A 124 -29.99 -2.62 -13.32
CA GLY A 124 -30.76 -3.86 -13.25
C GLY A 124 -30.21 -5.01 -14.10
N ASP A 125 -29.34 -4.77 -15.08
CA ASP A 125 -28.69 -5.84 -15.86
C ASP A 125 -27.80 -6.72 -14.96
N ILE A 126 -27.43 -7.91 -15.46
CA ILE A 126 -26.56 -8.86 -14.77
C ILE A 126 -25.21 -8.93 -15.50
N ILE A 127 -24.14 -8.57 -14.79
CA ILE A 127 -22.76 -8.67 -15.29
C ILE A 127 -22.13 -9.98 -14.81
N LEU A 128 -21.57 -10.75 -15.73
CA LEU A 128 -20.78 -11.93 -15.41
C LEU A 128 -19.29 -11.63 -15.59
N ASP A 129 -18.52 -11.79 -14.51
CA ASP A 129 -17.06 -11.77 -14.55
C ASP A 129 -16.52 -13.18 -14.23
N PRO A 130 -16.07 -13.95 -15.24
CA PRO A 130 -15.62 -15.32 -15.04
C PRO A 130 -14.25 -15.43 -14.36
N PHE A 131 -13.55 -14.31 -14.15
CA PHE A 131 -12.22 -14.23 -13.51
C PHE A 131 -12.15 -13.04 -12.55
N CYS A 132 -13.10 -12.97 -11.62
CA CYS A 132 -13.39 -11.74 -10.90
C CYS A 132 -12.27 -11.27 -9.96
N GLY A 133 -11.33 -12.15 -9.57
CA GLY A 133 -10.20 -11.81 -8.73
C GLY A 133 -10.67 -11.19 -7.42
N SER A 134 -10.20 -9.98 -7.12
CA SER A 134 -10.63 -9.21 -5.94
C SER A 134 -11.95 -8.44 -6.11
N GLY A 135 -12.68 -8.65 -7.21
CA GLY A 135 -14.07 -8.22 -7.36
C GLY A 135 -14.26 -6.79 -7.85
N THR A 136 -13.30 -6.22 -8.58
CA THR A 136 -13.43 -4.82 -9.04
C THR A 136 -14.68 -4.65 -9.91
N THR A 137 -14.94 -5.58 -10.83
CA THR A 137 -16.13 -5.57 -11.70
C THR A 137 -17.43 -5.58 -10.89
N LEU A 138 -17.49 -6.44 -9.87
CA LEU A 138 -18.66 -6.62 -9.02
C LEU A 138 -18.98 -5.34 -8.23
N VAL A 139 -17.94 -4.68 -7.70
CA VAL A 139 -18.10 -3.42 -6.97
C VAL A 139 -18.60 -2.31 -7.91
N GLN A 140 -18.04 -2.18 -9.11
CA GLN A 140 -18.47 -1.13 -10.04
C GLN A 140 -19.86 -1.38 -10.62
N ALA A 141 -20.19 -2.63 -10.94
CA ALA A 141 -21.55 -3.00 -11.30
C ALA A 141 -22.54 -2.62 -10.18
N SER A 142 -22.21 -2.93 -8.92
CA SER A 142 -23.05 -2.56 -7.78
C SER A 142 -23.19 -1.05 -7.59
N GLU A 143 -22.12 -0.26 -7.81
CA GLU A 143 -22.17 1.21 -7.75
C GLU A 143 -23.07 1.80 -8.84
N LEU A 144 -23.13 1.17 -10.01
CA LEU A 144 -23.96 1.57 -11.15
C LEU A 144 -25.38 1.00 -11.11
N GLY A 145 -25.78 0.35 -10.01
CA GLY A 145 -27.12 -0.23 -9.85
C GLY A 145 -27.37 -1.48 -10.69
N MET A 146 -26.31 -2.20 -11.08
CA MET A 146 -26.36 -3.47 -11.78
C MET A 146 -26.15 -4.64 -10.81
N ASN A 147 -26.62 -5.82 -11.21
CA ASN A 147 -26.31 -7.07 -10.56
C ASN A 147 -24.99 -7.63 -11.09
N ALA A 148 -24.26 -8.40 -10.29
CA ALA A 148 -23.03 -9.03 -10.75
C ALA A 148 -22.84 -10.43 -10.17
N ILE A 149 -22.30 -11.32 -11.00
CA ILE A 149 -21.86 -12.67 -10.65
C ILE A 149 -20.37 -12.75 -10.97
N GLY A 150 -19.56 -13.09 -9.97
CA GLY A 150 -18.13 -13.29 -10.15
C GLY A 150 -17.74 -14.73 -9.92
N ILE A 151 -16.86 -15.26 -10.78
CA ILE A 151 -16.26 -16.59 -10.64
C ILE A 151 -14.76 -16.41 -10.42
N ASP A 152 -14.20 -17.10 -9.43
CA ASP A 152 -12.77 -17.20 -9.20
C ASP A 152 -12.44 -18.56 -8.59
N ILE A 153 -11.30 -19.13 -8.99
CA ILE A 153 -10.85 -20.43 -8.47
C ILE A 153 -10.36 -20.34 -7.02
N SER A 154 -9.88 -19.17 -6.59
CA SER A 154 -9.41 -18.94 -5.24
C SER A 154 -10.58 -18.58 -4.33
N SER A 155 -10.86 -19.46 -3.36
CA SER A 155 -11.86 -19.21 -2.32
C SER A 155 -11.57 -17.92 -1.53
N PHE A 156 -10.30 -17.55 -1.37
CA PHE A 156 -9.91 -16.31 -0.71
C PHE A 156 -10.20 -15.07 -1.57
N ASN A 157 -9.99 -15.14 -2.89
CA ASN A 157 -10.34 -14.04 -3.80
C ASN A 157 -11.86 -13.84 -3.84
N ALA A 158 -12.62 -14.94 -3.95
CA ALA A 158 -14.07 -14.92 -3.87
C ALA A 158 -14.55 -14.33 -2.53
N LEU A 159 -13.91 -14.67 -1.41
CA LEU A 159 -14.18 -14.05 -0.10
C LEU A 159 -13.93 -12.54 -0.12
N ILE A 160 -12.80 -12.06 -0.67
CA ILE A 160 -12.53 -10.62 -0.79
C ILE A 160 -13.61 -9.93 -1.61
N SER A 161 -13.99 -10.50 -2.76
CA SER A 161 -15.01 -9.97 -3.66
C SER A 161 -16.36 -9.85 -2.98
N ASN A 162 -16.82 -10.93 -2.34
CA ASN A 162 -18.05 -10.92 -1.53
C ASN A 162 -17.95 -9.92 -0.38
N VAL A 163 -16.77 -9.81 0.24
CA VAL A 163 -16.61 -8.88 1.34
C VAL A 163 -16.83 -7.44 0.90
N LYS A 164 -16.31 -7.06 -0.27
CA LYS A 164 -16.41 -5.69 -0.80
C LYS A 164 -17.83 -5.26 -1.18
N VAL A 165 -18.68 -6.19 -1.60
CA VAL A 165 -20.08 -5.90 -2.00
C VAL A 165 -21.10 -6.22 -0.90
N GLY A 166 -20.65 -6.84 0.19
CA GLY A 166 -21.49 -7.20 1.33
C GLY A 166 -21.93 -5.98 2.17
N LYS A 167 -23.06 -6.14 2.86
CA LYS A 167 -23.55 -5.18 3.86
C LYS A 167 -23.19 -5.68 5.26
N TYR A 168 -22.69 -4.79 6.12
CA TYR A 168 -22.21 -5.13 7.46
C TYR A 168 -22.83 -4.26 8.52
N ASP A 169 -23.02 -4.85 9.70
CA ASP A 169 -23.18 -4.11 10.94
C ASP A 169 -21.79 -3.61 11.39
N VAL A 170 -21.52 -2.33 11.14
CA VAL A 170 -20.23 -1.72 11.48
C VAL A 170 -19.98 -1.71 12.99
N VAL A 171 -21.04 -1.65 13.80
CA VAL A 171 -20.92 -1.65 15.27
C VAL A 171 -20.48 -3.02 15.75
N ASP A 172 -21.05 -4.10 15.21
CA ASP A 172 -20.64 -5.48 15.50
C ASP A 172 -19.18 -5.72 15.06
N VAL A 173 -18.82 -5.30 13.84
CA VAL A 173 -17.44 -5.39 13.33
C VAL A 173 -16.45 -4.66 14.24
N GLN A 174 -16.75 -3.42 14.62
CA GLN A 174 -15.90 -2.63 15.51
C GLN A 174 -15.77 -3.29 16.89
N THR A 175 -16.88 -3.82 17.41
CA THR A 175 -16.92 -4.50 18.71
C THR A 175 -16.02 -5.75 18.71
N GLU A 176 -16.13 -6.61 17.70
CA GLU A 176 -15.30 -7.81 17.60
C GLU A 176 -13.82 -7.50 17.37
N ILE A 177 -13.49 -6.53 16.51
CA ILE A 177 -12.10 -6.07 16.32
C ILE A 177 -11.53 -5.49 17.62
N GLY A 178 -12.32 -4.73 18.37
CA GLY A 178 -11.94 -4.16 19.66
C GLY A 178 -11.63 -5.25 20.70
N LYS A 179 -12.47 -6.28 20.79
CA LYS A 179 -12.24 -7.45 21.65
C LYS A 179 -10.96 -8.18 21.27
N ILE A 180 -10.74 -8.45 19.98
CA ILE A 180 -9.54 -9.12 19.47
C ILE A 180 -8.29 -8.29 19.80
N SER A 181 -8.34 -6.98 19.55
CA SER A 181 -7.22 -6.07 19.81
C SER A 181 -6.88 -6.00 21.30
N LYS A 182 -7.88 -5.93 22.18
CA LYS A 182 -7.67 -5.97 23.63
C LYS A 182 -7.05 -7.28 24.08
N ALA A 183 -7.57 -8.41 23.58
CA ALA A 183 -7.05 -9.73 23.91
C ALA A 183 -5.62 -9.92 23.42
N LEU A 184 -5.28 -9.45 22.22
CA LEU A 184 -3.92 -9.49 21.68
C LEU A 184 -2.97 -8.65 22.55
N ARG A 185 -3.36 -7.42 22.91
CA ARG A 185 -2.55 -6.58 23.81
C ARG A 185 -2.25 -7.27 25.15
N GLN A 186 -3.24 -7.93 25.73
CA GLN A 186 -3.04 -8.69 26.97
C GLN A 186 -2.12 -9.89 26.75
N PHE A 187 -2.26 -10.58 25.62
CA PHE A 187 -1.42 -11.73 25.25
C PHE A 187 0.06 -11.36 25.10
N ILE A 188 0.36 -10.15 24.60
CA ILE A 188 1.73 -9.67 24.41
C ILE A 188 2.31 -8.91 25.62
N ALA A 189 1.48 -8.49 26.58
CA ALA A 189 1.87 -7.56 27.65
C ALA A 189 3.05 -8.05 28.50
N ASP A 190 3.12 -9.35 28.76
CA ASP A 190 4.18 -9.98 29.56
C ASP A 190 5.32 -10.53 28.70
N SER A 191 5.30 -10.29 27.38
CA SER A 191 6.35 -10.76 26.48
C SER A 191 7.60 -9.87 26.54
N ASN A 192 8.77 -10.50 26.50
CA ASN A 192 10.02 -9.78 26.30
C ASN A 192 10.09 -9.07 24.93
N THR A 193 9.22 -9.44 23.98
CA THR A 193 9.12 -8.87 22.64
C THR A 193 8.86 -7.36 22.67
N ILE A 194 7.93 -6.88 23.50
CA ILE A 194 7.63 -5.44 23.57
C ILE A 194 8.86 -4.64 24.02
N LYS A 195 9.59 -5.15 25.01
CA LYS A 195 10.81 -4.51 25.52
C LYS A 195 11.92 -4.53 24.46
N PHE A 196 12.06 -5.65 23.75
CA PHE A 196 12.98 -5.78 22.62
C PHE A 196 12.68 -4.79 21.51
N GLU A 197 11.42 -4.70 21.06
CA GLU A 197 11.00 -3.79 19.98
C GLU A 197 11.25 -2.33 20.34
N ASN A 198 10.92 -1.93 21.57
CA ASN A 198 11.14 -0.56 22.02
C ASN A 198 12.64 -0.18 22.02
N GLU A 199 13.52 -1.04 22.54
CA GLU A 199 14.96 -0.76 22.54
C GLU A 199 15.56 -0.83 21.13
N LEU A 200 15.11 -1.78 20.30
CA LEU A 200 15.52 -1.87 18.90
C LEU A 200 15.14 -0.62 18.11
N MET A 201 13.92 -0.09 18.31
CA MET A 201 13.47 1.13 17.64
C MET A 201 14.31 2.35 18.02
N GLU A 202 14.68 2.51 19.29
CA GLU A 202 15.54 3.62 19.71
C GLU A 202 16.96 3.49 19.15
N GLU A 203 17.56 2.28 19.17
CA GLU A 203 18.86 2.03 18.55
C GLU A 203 18.84 2.30 17.03
N LEU A 204 17.81 1.82 16.32
CA LEU A 204 17.60 2.09 14.89
C LEU A 204 17.44 3.58 14.62
N LYS A 205 16.70 4.31 15.45
CA LYS A 205 16.50 5.75 15.30
C LYS A 205 17.80 6.51 15.47
N MET A 206 18.60 6.19 16.50
CA MET A 206 19.92 6.80 16.70
C MET A 206 20.85 6.50 15.53
N PHE A 207 20.88 5.26 15.06
CA PHE A 207 21.68 4.82 13.94
C PHE A 207 21.26 5.52 12.62
N ASN A 208 19.96 5.56 12.33
CA ASN A 208 19.42 6.19 11.13
C ASN A 208 19.64 7.70 11.11
N ASN A 209 19.50 8.38 12.25
CA ASN A 209 19.80 9.82 12.32
C ASN A 209 21.27 10.13 12.02
N LYS A 210 22.18 9.21 12.37
CA LYS A 210 23.62 9.37 12.13
C LYS A 210 24.01 9.06 10.68
N TYR A 211 23.52 7.94 10.12
CA TYR A 211 23.98 7.41 8.84
C TYR A 211 23.03 7.67 7.66
N PHE A 212 21.75 7.88 7.93
CA PHE A 212 20.70 8.11 6.94
C PHE A 212 19.92 9.42 7.19
N PRO A 213 20.60 10.57 7.40
CA PRO A 213 19.91 11.82 7.70
C PRO A 213 19.03 12.24 6.52
N SER A 214 17.72 12.36 6.77
CA SER A 214 16.78 12.89 5.78
C SER A 214 16.69 14.42 5.89
N PRO A 215 16.74 15.19 4.78
CA PRO A 215 16.72 14.72 3.38
C PRO A 215 18.11 14.53 2.73
N GLU A 216 19.19 14.86 3.42
CA GLU A 216 20.55 14.97 2.84
C GLU A 216 21.04 13.66 2.20
N PHE A 217 20.89 12.53 2.89
CA PHE A 217 21.28 11.22 2.36
C PHE A 217 20.55 10.88 1.05
N LYS A 218 19.23 11.08 1.02
CA LYS A 218 18.42 10.82 -0.18
C LYS A 218 18.83 11.69 -1.36
N ARG A 219 19.32 12.91 -1.10
CA ARG A 219 19.83 13.80 -2.13
C ARG A 219 21.17 13.31 -2.68
N GLN A 220 22.09 12.88 -1.81
CA GLN A 220 23.38 12.31 -2.23
C GLN A 220 23.18 11.08 -3.14
N VAL A 221 22.22 10.22 -2.80
CA VAL A 221 21.82 9.08 -3.64
C VAL A 221 21.31 9.54 -5.01
N GLN A 222 20.40 10.53 -5.07
CA GLN A 222 19.89 11.04 -6.34
C GLN A 222 20.96 11.69 -7.22
N GLN A 223 21.95 12.33 -6.59
CA GLN A 223 23.10 12.93 -7.27
C GLN A 223 24.19 11.90 -7.62
N LYS A 224 23.95 10.60 -7.36
CA LYS A 224 24.90 9.50 -7.56
C LYS A 224 26.23 9.68 -6.81
N GLN A 225 26.22 10.45 -5.72
CA GLN A 225 27.38 10.65 -4.84
C GLN A 225 27.55 9.48 -3.88
N VAL A 226 26.45 8.80 -3.55
CA VAL A 226 26.41 7.60 -2.73
C VAL A 226 25.65 6.53 -3.49
N ASP A 227 26.24 5.35 -3.56
CA ASP A 227 25.53 4.15 -4.00
C ASP A 227 24.68 3.60 -2.84
N GLU A 228 23.36 3.72 -2.95
CA GLU A 228 22.42 3.38 -1.89
C GLU A 228 22.51 1.89 -1.51
N GLU A 229 22.72 1.01 -2.47
CA GLU A 229 22.77 -0.43 -2.24
C GLU A 229 24.03 -0.83 -1.45
N SER A 230 25.21 -0.40 -1.91
CA SER A 230 26.48 -0.68 -1.23
C SER A 230 26.51 -0.05 0.15
N PHE A 231 26.09 1.21 0.28
CA PHE A 231 26.09 1.90 1.57
C PHE A 231 25.10 1.27 2.55
N GLY A 232 23.91 0.90 2.07
CA GLY A 232 22.91 0.18 2.85
C GLY A 232 23.45 -1.13 3.42
N LYS A 233 24.09 -1.95 2.57
CA LYS A 233 24.71 -3.22 3.00
C LYS A 233 25.82 -2.99 4.03
N GLU A 234 26.69 -2.01 3.84
CA GLU A 234 27.75 -1.69 4.81
C GLU A 234 27.16 -1.34 6.18
N LYS A 235 26.15 -0.46 6.22
CA LYS A 235 25.53 -0.02 7.47
C LYS A 235 24.66 -1.09 8.13
N GLU A 236 24.07 -1.99 7.35
CA GLU A 236 23.44 -3.20 7.87
C GLU A 236 24.45 -4.06 8.64
N HIS A 237 25.64 -4.30 8.07
CA HIS A 237 26.70 -5.07 8.73
C HIS A 237 27.18 -4.40 10.03
N GLU A 238 27.25 -3.07 10.06
CA GLU A 238 27.57 -2.30 11.28
C GLU A 238 26.48 -2.40 12.35
N PHE A 239 25.20 -2.44 11.96
CA PHE A 239 24.08 -2.52 12.91
C PHE A 239 23.81 -3.95 13.40
N LEU A 240 24.16 -4.96 12.61
CA LEU A 240 23.89 -6.37 12.91
C LEU A 240 24.38 -6.84 14.30
N PRO A 241 25.57 -6.45 14.81
CA PRO A 241 25.99 -6.79 16.17
C PRO A 241 25.07 -6.22 17.26
N ILE A 242 24.55 -5.00 17.07
CA ILE A 242 23.60 -4.36 17.99
C ILE A 242 22.32 -5.18 18.04
N TYR A 243 21.78 -5.52 16.86
CA TYR A 243 20.61 -6.37 16.74
C TYR A 243 20.80 -7.73 17.42
N LYS A 244 21.89 -8.45 17.13
CA LYS A 244 22.20 -9.76 17.73
C LYS A 244 22.33 -9.69 19.25
N ARG A 245 22.91 -8.61 19.78
CA ARG A 245 22.98 -8.35 21.23
C ARG A 245 21.60 -8.21 21.85
N LEU A 246 20.69 -7.46 21.21
CA LEU A 246 19.32 -7.28 21.69
C LEU A 246 18.52 -8.58 21.64
N VAL A 247 18.65 -9.35 20.56
CA VAL A 247 18.02 -10.67 20.41
C VAL A 247 18.42 -11.59 21.58
N LYS A 248 19.72 -11.62 21.92
CA LYS A 248 20.21 -12.41 23.06
C LYS A 248 19.76 -11.85 24.41
N LYS A 249 19.73 -10.52 24.58
CA LYS A 249 19.32 -9.84 25.81
C LYS A 249 17.87 -10.16 26.21
N TYR A 250 16.99 -10.27 25.22
CA TYR A 250 15.55 -10.47 25.41
C TYR A 250 15.07 -11.90 25.12
N ASP A 251 15.99 -12.81 24.79
CA ASP A 251 15.72 -14.21 24.44
C ASP A 251 14.69 -14.34 23.30
N ILE A 252 14.91 -13.61 22.20
CA ILE A 252 13.99 -13.60 21.06
C ILE A 252 14.28 -14.77 20.12
N HIS A 253 13.30 -15.66 19.95
CA HIS A 253 13.37 -16.75 18.97
C HIS A 253 13.04 -16.25 17.55
N LEU A 254 14.07 -16.12 16.72
CA LEU A 254 13.95 -15.63 15.34
C LEU A 254 13.46 -16.69 14.35
N HIS A 255 13.87 -17.94 14.52
CA HIS A 255 13.56 -19.02 13.59
C HIS A 255 12.45 -19.92 14.12
N GLN A 256 11.63 -20.47 13.21
CA GLN A 256 10.67 -21.50 13.57
C GLN A 256 11.33 -22.86 13.67
N ILE A 257 10.65 -23.77 14.38
CA ILE A 257 11.06 -25.18 14.52
C ILE A 257 10.94 -25.92 13.16
N ASP A 258 9.96 -25.55 12.33
CA ASP A 258 9.76 -26.13 10.99
C ASP A 258 9.78 -25.03 9.90
N ASN A 259 10.93 -24.88 9.24
CA ASN A 259 11.11 -23.93 8.13
C ASN A 259 10.73 -24.50 6.75
N LYS A 260 10.18 -25.73 6.67
CA LYS A 260 9.81 -26.34 5.38
C LYS A 260 8.51 -25.80 4.81
N ARG A 261 7.64 -25.25 5.65
CA ARG A 261 6.33 -24.73 5.27
C ARG A 261 6.39 -23.21 5.07
N PHE A 262 5.48 -22.68 4.24
CA PHE A 262 5.41 -21.25 3.94
C PHE A 262 5.39 -20.37 5.20
N LEU A 263 4.51 -20.67 6.16
CA LEU A 263 4.41 -19.89 7.40
C LEU A 263 5.68 -20.02 8.27
N GLY A 264 6.37 -21.16 8.19
CA GLY A 264 7.66 -21.41 8.82
C GLY A 264 8.78 -20.54 8.27
N LYS A 265 8.83 -20.44 6.93
CA LYS A 265 9.83 -19.68 6.21
C LYS A 265 9.66 -18.17 6.36
N TRP A 266 8.42 -17.66 6.37
CA TRP A 266 8.14 -16.24 6.18
C TRP A 266 7.67 -15.48 7.43
N TYR A 267 7.58 -16.13 8.59
CA TYR A 267 7.15 -15.48 9.83
C TYR A 267 8.04 -15.88 10.99
N LEU A 268 8.39 -14.91 11.84
CA LEU A 268 9.08 -15.17 13.10
C LEU A 268 8.17 -15.97 14.05
N GLN A 269 8.75 -16.78 14.93
CA GLN A 269 7.99 -17.69 15.80
C GLN A 269 6.98 -16.95 16.71
N HIS A 270 7.37 -15.81 17.29
CA HIS A 270 6.49 -15.02 18.15
C HIS A 270 5.32 -14.42 17.35
N ILE A 271 5.58 -13.87 16.15
CA ILE A 271 4.53 -13.40 15.24
C ILE A 271 3.58 -14.55 14.88
N ARG A 272 4.10 -15.75 14.64
CA ARG A 272 3.27 -16.93 14.34
C ARG A 272 2.30 -17.25 15.49
N HIS A 273 2.77 -17.20 16.73
CA HIS A 273 1.92 -17.39 17.91
C HIS A 273 0.82 -16.32 18.02
N GLU A 274 1.15 -15.05 17.75
CA GLU A 274 0.16 -13.97 17.72
C GLU A 274 -0.88 -14.19 16.63
N VAL A 275 -0.46 -14.60 15.43
CA VAL A 275 -1.36 -14.92 14.31
C VAL A 275 -2.30 -16.06 14.68
N ASP A 276 -1.79 -17.14 15.26
CA ASP A 276 -2.61 -18.30 15.66
C ASP A 276 -3.58 -17.94 16.80
N PHE A 277 -3.15 -17.12 17.75
CA PHE A 277 -4.01 -16.59 18.81
C PHE A 277 -5.17 -15.76 18.23
N VAL A 278 -4.87 -14.78 17.38
CA VAL A 278 -5.88 -13.94 16.71
C VAL A 278 -6.80 -14.77 15.84
N PHE A 279 -6.26 -15.74 15.07
CA PHE A 279 -7.07 -16.64 14.26
C PHE A 279 -8.04 -17.47 15.10
N GLY A 280 -7.61 -17.93 16.28
CA GLY A 280 -8.48 -18.58 17.26
C GLY A 280 -9.63 -17.70 17.74
N LEU A 281 -9.40 -16.40 17.91
CA LEU A 281 -10.45 -15.44 18.27
C LEU A 281 -11.42 -15.17 17.11
N VAL A 282 -10.91 -14.97 15.89
CA VAL A 282 -11.74 -14.79 14.69
C VAL A 282 -12.67 -15.99 14.47
N LYS A 283 -12.20 -17.21 14.75
CA LYS A 283 -13.04 -18.41 14.66
C LYS A 283 -14.25 -18.39 15.59
N LYS A 284 -14.16 -17.71 16.73
CA LYS A 284 -15.21 -17.63 17.76
C LYS A 284 -16.30 -16.60 17.43
N ILE A 285 -16.10 -15.73 16.43
CA ILE A 285 -17.12 -14.78 15.98
C ILE A 285 -18.33 -15.57 15.45
N LYS A 286 -19.52 -15.30 16.02
CA LYS A 286 -20.76 -16.01 15.67
C LYS A 286 -21.42 -15.45 14.39
N ASN A 287 -21.43 -14.13 14.23
CA ASN A 287 -21.98 -13.49 13.04
C ASN A 287 -21.09 -13.79 11.83
N VAL A 288 -21.63 -14.48 10.84
CA VAL A 288 -20.89 -14.96 9.66
C VAL A 288 -20.40 -13.81 8.79
N SER A 289 -21.22 -12.77 8.59
CA SER A 289 -20.84 -11.58 7.82
C SER A 289 -19.70 -10.83 8.53
N THR A 290 -19.83 -10.61 9.84
CA THR A 290 -18.78 -9.98 10.66
C THR A 290 -17.49 -10.80 10.63
N LYS A 291 -17.59 -12.12 10.81
CA LYS A 291 -16.43 -13.02 10.73
C LYS A 291 -15.70 -12.91 9.40
N SER A 292 -16.46 -12.82 8.29
CA SER A 292 -15.91 -12.75 6.94
C SER A 292 -15.13 -11.45 6.71
N VAL A 293 -15.71 -10.30 7.03
CA VAL A 293 -15.04 -9.00 6.87
C VAL A 293 -13.85 -8.85 7.82
N VAL A 294 -13.98 -9.29 9.08
CA VAL A 294 -12.87 -9.29 10.05
C VAL A 294 -11.73 -10.19 9.57
N SER A 295 -12.04 -11.35 8.98
CA SER A 295 -11.02 -12.24 8.41
C SER A 295 -10.22 -11.56 7.29
N VAL A 296 -10.89 -10.83 6.39
CA VAL A 296 -10.23 -10.10 5.29
C VAL A 296 -9.41 -8.90 5.79
N ILE A 297 -9.92 -8.16 6.78
CA ILE A 297 -9.20 -7.04 7.38
C ILE A 297 -7.92 -7.56 8.06
N LEU A 298 -8.03 -8.58 8.90
CA LEU A 298 -6.89 -9.10 9.65
C LEU A 298 -5.92 -9.90 8.78
N SER A 299 -6.37 -10.55 7.69
CA SER A 299 -5.46 -11.22 6.75
C SER A 299 -4.51 -10.24 6.08
N ARG A 300 -4.97 -9.01 5.81
CA ARG A 300 -4.10 -7.94 5.29
C ARG A 300 -3.04 -7.56 6.32
N THR A 301 -3.40 -7.42 7.59
CA THR A 301 -2.46 -7.13 8.67
C THR A 301 -1.40 -8.23 8.76
N ILE A 302 -1.83 -9.50 8.81
CA ILE A 302 -0.94 -10.66 8.88
C ILE A 302 0.05 -10.67 7.71
N ARG A 303 -0.41 -10.37 6.48
CA ARG A 303 0.47 -10.28 5.31
C ARG A 303 1.62 -9.27 5.49
N SER A 304 1.40 -8.17 6.21
CA SER A 304 2.40 -7.14 6.49
C SER A 304 3.39 -7.55 7.59
N CYS A 305 3.06 -8.55 8.42
CA CYS A 305 3.92 -9.06 9.49
C CYS A 305 4.93 -10.12 9.02
N ARG A 306 5.04 -10.37 7.71
CA ARG A 306 6.02 -11.31 7.15
C ARG A 306 7.44 -10.77 7.34
N ALA A 307 8.38 -11.67 7.61
CA ALA A 307 9.81 -11.42 7.47
C ALA A 307 10.13 -11.31 5.98
N THR A 308 9.90 -10.13 5.42
CA THR A 308 10.22 -9.77 4.03
C THR A 308 10.22 -8.26 3.94
N THR A 309 11.05 -7.70 3.07
CA THR A 309 11.06 -6.24 2.86
C THR A 309 9.73 -5.79 2.25
N HIS A 310 9.34 -4.53 2.47
CA HIS A 310 8.14 -3.98 1.84
C HIS A 310 8.19 -4.05 0.31
N SER A 311 9.38 -3.95 -0.28
CA SER A 311 9.64 -4.11 -1.72
C SER A 311 9.39 -5.54 -2.21
N ASP A 312 9.67 -6.54 -1.38
CA ASP A 312 9.59 -7.96 -1.74
C ASP A 312 8.26 -8.62 -1.33
N LEU A 313 7.33 -7.88 -0.72
CA LEU A 313 5.97 -8.36 -0.42
C LEU A 313 5.22 -8.91 -1.65
N ALA A 314 5.70 -8.54 -2.84
CA ALA A 314 5.24 -8.95 -4.16
C ALA A 314 6.04 -10.12 -4.76
N THR A 315 7.35 -10.21 -4.49
CA THR A 315 8.29 -11.18 -5.06
C THR A 315 9.02 -11.87 -3.91
N LEU A 316 8.49 -13.02 -3.51
CA LEU A 316 9.04 -13.82 -2.43
C LEU A 316 10.32 -14.53 -2.92
N LEU A 317 11.47 -13.92 -2.68
CA LEU A 317 12.79 -14.46 -3.02
C LEU A 317 13.36 -15.24 -1.83
N GLU A 318 13.81 -14.52 -0.80
CA GLU A 318 14.29 -15.06 0.48
C GLU A 318 13.73 -14.25 1.66
N PRO A 319 13.46 -14.90 2.81
CA PRO A 319 12.91 -14.26 4.01
C PRO A 319 13.93 -13.42 4.78
#